data_AF-A0A518GAU5-F1
#
_entry.id   AF-A0A518GAU5-F1
#
_cell.length_a   1.000
_cell.length_b   1.000
_cell.length_c   1.000
_cell.angle_alpha   90.00
_cell.angle_beta   90.00
_cell.angle_gamma   90.00
#
_symmetry.space_group_name_H-M   'P 1'
#
loop_
_entity.id
_entity.type
_entity.pdbx_description
1 polymer ?
#
loop_
_entity_poly.entity_id
_entity_poly.type
_entity_poly.pdbx_seq_one_letter_code
_entity_poly.pdbx_strand_id
1 'polypeptide(L)'
;MRFYTTVIIALMLGFFSVGWGDGLQSVKAQEPARPPGEFEAARGENYIVYAMRKTELQDFLLGASGKHHREDYTVYVIVDGSSLFTPEGLLDLSKLEWDELASEVRKLRKDERSVAVFHVLAGGPGDHKALTWLFEGFARSRCRFNHFYWRVSSHRGAFWERIEQSQADVSSEGAGEEAGIGNDLVKVFPVQTFLSRFHSDNANCVVRILPQLVAQERVGLHGVIRASMLKFVPTVDVSSKKRLLVLGNYHTDASETIDWLRTEGFGRLADKLGYDEVTDQFAEYSFLLKKAEE
;
A
#
# COMPACT_ATOMS: atom_id res chain seq x y z
N MET A 1 43.74 45.35 -59.63
CA MET A 1 42.73 45.22 -60.70
C MET A 1 42.46 43.73 -60.86
N ARG A 2 41.24 43.24 -60.53
CA ARG A 2 40.93 41.78 -60.31
C ARG A 2 41.68 41.20 -59.08
N PHE A 3 41.33 40.08 -58.43
CA PHE A 3 40.07 39.35 -58.08
C PHE A 3 40.50 38.22 -57.09
N TYR A 4 39.71 37.63 -56.17
CA TYR A 4 38.31 37.80 -55.68
C TYR A 4 38.36 38.26 -54.18
N THR A 5 37.41 38.20 -53.23
CA THR A 5 36.12 37.49 -52.97
C THR A 5 36.24 35.97 -52.69
N THR A 6 35.55 35.27 -51.77
CA THR A 6 34.51 35.50 -50.72
C THR A 6 34.59 34.31 -49.70
N VAL A 7 33.93 34.11 -48.54
CA VAL A 7 32.80 34.69 -47.75
C VAL A 7 33.03 34.41 -46.24
N ILE A 8 32.54 35.24 -45.30
CA ILE A 8 32.20 34.84 -43.90
C ILE A 8 30.87 35.51 -43.45
N ILE A 9 29.89 34.67 -43.08
CA ILE A 9 28.84 34.78 -42.02
C ILE A 9 27.93 36.06 -41.90
N ALA A 10 26.69 35.89 -42.38
CA ALA A 10 25.38 36.10 -41.70
C ALA A 10 24.78 37.51 -41.38
N LEU A 11 23.51 37.45 -40.90
CA LEU A 11 22.58 38.49 -40.42
C LEU A 11 21.99 39.42 -41.52
N MET A 12 20.69 39.73 -41.62
CA MET A 12 19.58 39.73 -40.67
C MET A 12 18.23 40.04 -41.39
N LEU A 13 17.11 39.96 -40.66
CA LEU A 13 15.81 40.62 -40.89
C LEU A 13 14.93 40.19 -42.09
N GLY A 14 13.82 39.51 -41.74
CA GLY A 14 12.51 39.65 -42.40
C GLY A 14 11.46 39.94 -41.33
N PHE A 15 10.56 40.91 -41.57
CA PHE A 15 9.57 41.39 -40.59
C PHE A 15 8.16 41.41 -41.21
N PHE A 16 7.13 41.58 -40.38
CA PHE A 16 5.69 41.59 -40.69
C PHE A 16 5.07 40.20 -41.00
N SER A 17 3.78 39.96 -40.71
CA SER A 17 2.73 40.88 -40.20
C SER A 17 1.99 40.33 -38.97
N VAL A 18 1.23 41.20 -38.30
CA VAL A 18 0.39 40.87 -37.13
C VAL A 18 -0.95 40.29 -37.57
N GLY A 19 -1.42 39.25 -36.89
CA GLY A 19 -2.81 38.80 -36.90
C GLY A 19 -3.22 38.36 -35.50
N TRP A 20 -4.05 39.16 -34.81
CA TRP A 20 -4.72 38.73 -33.59
C TRP A 20 -5.96 37.92 -33.96
N GLY A 21 -6.13 36.76 -33.34
CA GLY A 21 -7.34 35.93 -33.43
C GLY A 21 -7.38 35.01 -32.21
N ASP A 22 -8.49 35.06 -31.47
CA ASP A 22 -8.61 34.35 -30.19
C ASP A 22 -8.58 32.83 -30.40
N GLY A 23 -7.52 32.21 -29.89
CA GLY A 23 -7.17 30.82 -30.18
C GLY A 23 -6.28 30.18 -29.13
N LEU A 24 -6.31 30.67 -27.89
CA LEU A 24 -5.63 30.04 -26.75
C LEU A 24 -6.37 28.75 -26.34
N GLN A 25 -6.28 27.73 -27.19
CA GLN A 25 -6.47 26.36 -26.74
C GLN A 25 -5.42 26.11 -25.66
N SER A 26 -5.89 25.85 -24.45
CA SER A 26 -5.05 25.32 -23.38
C SER A 26 -4.53 23.97 -23.84
N VAL A 27 -3.28 23.96 -24.33
CA VAL A 27 -2.48 22.74 -24.42
C VAL A 27 -2.29 22.31 -22.97
N LYS A 28 -3.20 21.46 -22.48
CA LYS A 28 -2.98 20.72 -21.23
C LYS A 28 -1.60 20.10 -21.36
N ALA A 29 -0.66 20.56 -20.53
CA ALA A 29 0.63 19.92 -20.43
C ALA A 29 0.36 18.45 -20.09
N GLN A 30 0.61 17.56 -21.04
CA GLN A 30 0.41 16.14 -20.84
C GLN A 30 1.42 15.74 -19.77
N GLU A 31 0.93 15.46 -18.56
CA GLU A 31 1.80 15.16 -17.43
C GLU A 31 2.74 14.01 -17.84
N PRO A 32 4.05 14.12 -17.53
CA PRO A 32 4.99 13.09 -17.93
C PRO A 32 4.54 11.78 -17.32
N ALA A 33 4.17 10.83 -18.18
CA ALA A 33 3.60 9.55 -17.77
C ALA A 33 4.55 8.91 -16.75
N ARG A 34 4.11 8.86 -15.48
CA ARG A 34 4.90 8.25 -14.42
C ARG A 34 5.20 6.82 -14.86
N PRO A 35 6.45 6.32 -14.75
CA PRO A 35 6.69 4.91 -14.95
C PRO A 35 5.81 4.17 -13.94
N PRO A 36 5.00 3.18 -14.35
CA PRO A 36 4.25 2.38 -13.41
C PRO A 36 5.28 1.68 -12.50
N GLY A 37 5.28 2.04 -11.21
CA GLY A 37 6.10 1.33 -10.22
C GLY A 37 5.69 -0.14 -10.28
N GLU A 38 6.67 -1.04 -10.47
CA GLU A 38 6.64 -2.23 -11.36
C GLU A 38 5.47 -3.23 -11.23
N PHE A 39 4.57 -3.03 -10.27
CA PHE A 39 3.43 -3.89 -9.95
C PHE A 39 2.07 -3.20 -10.18
N GLU A 40 2.03 -1.89 -10.44
CA GLU A 40 0.80 -1.18 -10.83
C GLU A 40 0.45 -1.51 -12.28
N ALA A 41 -0.70 -2.16 -12.48
CA ALA A 41 -1.15 -2.60 -13.80
C ALA A 41 -2.12 -1.61 -14.45
N ALA A 42 -2.97 -0.96 -13.66
CA ALA A 42 -3.90 0.06 -14.10
C ALA A 42 -4.40 0.93 -12.94
N ARG A 43 -4.83 2.16 -13.24
CA ARG A 43 -5.46 3.10 -12.32
C ARG A 43 -6.57 3.86 -13.03
N GLY A 44 -7.75 3.91 -12.42
CA GLY A 44 -8.85 4.80 -12.81
C GLY A 44 -9.09 5.89 -11.76
N GLU A 45 -10.23 6.58 -11.84
CA GLU A 45 -10.57 7.66 -10.90
C GLU A 45 -10.69 7.14 -9.45
N ASN A 46 -11.41 6.02 -9.27
CA ASN A 46 -11.81 5.49 -7.96
C ASN A 46 -11.23 4.08 -7.66
N TYR A 47 -10.25 3.60 -8.42
CA TYR A 47 -9.61 2.30 -8.21
C TYR A 47 -8.15 2.24 -8.68
N ILE A 48 -7.39 1.29 -8.11
CA ILE A 48 -6.07 0.89 -8.59
C ILE A 48 -5.97 -0.64 -8.64
N VAL A 49 -5.39 -1.18 -9.70
CA VAL A 49 -5.18 -2.62 -9.93
C VAL A 49 -3.68 -2.92 -9.88
N TYR A 50 -3.29 -3.81 -8.97
CA TYR A 50 -1.93 -4.30 -8.81
C TYR A 50 -1.79 -5.77 -9.27
N ALA A 51 -0.76 -6.02 -10.07
CA ALA A 51 -0.28 -7.35 -10.41
C ALA A 51 0.54 -7.90 -9.21
N MET A 52 0.06 -8.96 -8.56
CA MET A 52 0.70 -9.43 -7.34
C MET A 52 2.05 -10.12 -7.61
N ARG A 53 3.12 -9.47 -7.16
CA ARG A 53 4.43 -10.08 -6.88
C ARG A 53 4.68 -9.99 -5.37
N LYS A 54 4.25 -11.02 -4.64
CA LYS A 54 4.39 -11.12 -3.19
C LYS A 54 5.86 -10.96 -2.77
N THR A 55 6.13 -10.02 -1.88
CA THR A 55 7.34 -9.97 -1.06
C THR A 55 7.09 -10.68 0.28
N GLU A 56 8.14 -10.98 1.05
CA GLU A 56 7.96 -11.58 2.38
C GLU A 56 7.17 -10.66 3.33
N LEU A 57 7.39 -9.33 3.23
CA LEU A 57 6.61 -8.35 3.96
C LEU A 57 5.13 -8.37 3.55
N GLN A 58 4.82 -8.43 2.25
CA GLN A 58 3.42 -8.51 1.77
C GLN A 58 2.73 -9.79 2.24
N ASP A 59 3.41 -10.95 2.19
CA ASP A 59 2.82 -12.20 2.70
C ASP A 59 2.51 -12.13 4.20
N PHE A 60 3.32 -11.41 4.99
CA PHE A 60 2.97 -11.14 6.38
C PHE A 60 1.78 -10.17 6.52
N LEU A 61 1.85 -8.99 5.90
CA LEU A 61 0.81 -7.94 6.03
C LEU A 61 -0.57 -8.41 5.53
N LEU A 62 -0.60 -9.24 4.49
CA LEU A 62 -1.83 -9.84 3.95
C LEU A 62 -2.25 -11.07 4.76
N GLY A 63 -1.30 -11.94 5.12
CA GLY A 63 -1.56 -13.14 5.92
C GLY A 63 -2.16 -12.85 7.29
N ALA A 64 -1.81 -11.71 7.90
CA ALA A 64 -2.35 -11.25 9.18
C ALA A 64 -3.88 -11.01 9.18
N SER A 65 -4.51 -10.81 8.01
CA SER A 65 -5.98 -10.65 7.93
C SER A 65 -6.80 -11.96 8.03
N GLY A 66 -6.12 -13.11 8.08
CA GLY A 66 -6.70 -14.39 8.50
C GLY A 66 -7.41 -15.22 7.43
N LYS A 67 -7.53 -16.53 7.71
CA LYS A 67 -8.26 -17.59 6.97
C LYS A 67 -7.90 -17.83 5.49
N HIS A 68 -7.15 -16.97 4.83
CA HIS A 68 -6.94 -17.01 3.38
C HIS A 68 -5.46 -17.19 3.00
N HIS A 69 -4.80 -18.13 3.67
CA HIS A 69 -3.46 -18.59 3.28
C HIS A 69 -3.51 -19.40 1.98
N ARG A 70 -3.47 -18.69 0.85
CA ARG A 70 -3.05 -19.24 -0.44
C ARG A 70 -1.90 -18.43 -1.01
N GLU A 71 -0.98 -19.14 -1.64
CA GLU A 71 0.17 -18.56 -2.32
C GLU A 71 -0.27 -17.84 -3.61
N ASP A 72 -1.40 -18.29 -4.19
CA ASP A 72 -1.97 -17.95 -5.51
C ASP A 72 -2.59 -16.53 -5.68
N TYR A 73 -2.25 -15.55 -4.85
CA TYR A 73 -2.72 -14.16 -5.08
C TYR A 73 -2.13 -13.63 -6.38
N THR A 74 -2.99 -13.36 -7.37
CA THR A 74 -2.58 -12.87 -8.71
C THR A 74 -2.92 -11.41 -8.94
N VAL A 75 -4.02 -10.93 -8.34
CA VAL A 75 -4.51 -9.55 -8.52
C VAL A 75 -4.89 -8.97 -7.16
N TYR A 76 -4.55 -7.71 -6.94
CA TYR A 76 -5.04 -6.92 -5.82
C TYR A 76 -5.68 -5.65 -6.36
N VAL A 77 -6.92 -5.39 -5.96
CA VAL A 77 -7.70 -4.23 -6.38
C VAL A 77 -7.99 -3.39 -5.15
N ILE A 78 -7.55 -2.14 -5.16
CA ILE A 78 -7.92 -1.13 -4.18
C ILE A 78 -9.04 -0.30 -4.80
N VAL A 79 -10.14 -0.09 -4.07
CA VAL A 79 -11.28 0.71 -4.54
C VAL A 79 -11.65 1.72 -3.48
N ASP A 80 -11.76 3.01 -3.85
CA ASP A 80 -12.44 3.97 -2.99
C ASP A 80 -13.92 3.59 -2.89
N GLY A 81 -14.32 3.07 -1.73
CA GLY A 81 -15.71 2.72 -1.44
C GLY A 81 -16.52 3.90 -0.90
N SER A 82 -15.90 5.06 -0.68
CA SER A 82 -16.55 6.27 -0.20
C SER A 82 -17.19 7.08 -1.33
N SER A 83 -16.49 7.22 -2.46
CA SER A 83 -17.03 7.86 -3.66
C SER A 83 -18.19 7.10 -4.33
N LEU A 84 -18.36 5.81 -4.01
CA LEU A 84 -19.48 4.97 -4.48
C LEU A 84 -20.81 5.23 -3.74
N PHE A 85 -20.84 6.11 -2.73
CA PHE A 85 -22.07 6.48 -2.04
C PHE A 85 -22.42 7.96 -2.24
N THR A 86 -23.71 8.25 -2.42
CA THR A 86 -24.24 9.61 -2.37
C THR A 86 -24.22 10.14 -0.92
N PRO A 87 -24.36 11.47 -0.69
CA PRO A 87 -24.43 12.03 0.67
C PRO A 87 -25.55 11.45 1.54
N GLU A 88 -26.60 10.90 0.92
CA GLU A 88 -27.73 10.24 1.56
C GLU A 88 -27.47 8.74 1.89
N GLY A 89 -26.29 8.22 1.55
CA GLY A 89 -25.89 6.82 1.76
C GLY A 89 -26.44 5.83 0.73
N LEU A 90 -26.91 6.31 -0.42
CA LEU A 90 -27.34 5.46 -1.54
C LEU A 90 -26.15 5.07 -2.42
N LEU A 91 -26.13 3.84 -2.92
CA LEU A 91 -25.03 3.31 -3.74
C LEU A 91 -25.13 3.82 -5.19
N ASP A 92 -24.19 4.67 -5.60
CA ASP A 92 -24.07 5.19 -6.98
C ASP A 92 -23.07 4.37 -7.78
N LEU A 93 -23.58 3.43 -8.58
CA LEU A 93 -22.77 2.59 -9.46
C LEU A 93 -22.17 3.34 -10.66
N SER A 94 -22.55 4.59 -10.94
CA SER A 94 -21.96 5.36 -12.05
C SER A 94 -20.52 5.83 -11.77
N LYS A 95 -20.09 5.75 -10.51
CA LYS A 95 -18.81 6.25 -9.98
C LYS A 95 -17.61 5.33 -10.25
N LEU A 96 -17.83 4.17 -10.88
CA LEU A 96 -16.78 3.22 -11.19
C LEU A 96 -16.86 2.76 -12.65
N GLU A 97 -15.70 2.70 -13.31
CA GLU A 97 -15.55 2.34 -14.71
C GLU A 97 -15.59 0.80 -14.86
N TRP A 98 -16.75 0.18 -14.53
CA TRP A 98 -16.91 -1.26 -14.31
C TRP A 98 -16.39 -2.14 -15.45
N ASP A 99 -16.56 -1.73 -16.71
CA ASP A 99 -16.09 -2.51 -17.86
C ASP A 99 -14.58 -2.39 -18.10
N GLU A 100 -13.97 -1.25 -17.73
CA GLU A 100 -12.53 -1.04 -17.78
C GLU A 100 -11.83 -1.75 -16.62
N LEU A 101 -12.29 -1.55 -15.38
CA LEU A 101 -11.81 -2.32 -14.22
C LEU A 101 -11.93 -3.84 -14.47
N ALA A 102 -13.00 -4.31 -15.13
CA ALA A 102 -13.14 -5.72 -15.48
C ALA A 102 -12.22 -6.15 -16.63
N SER A 103 -11.81 -5.26 -17.54
CA SER A 103 -10.75 -5.51 -18.52
C SER A 103 -9.42 -5.71 -17.81
N GLU A 104 -9.02 -4.76 -16.96
CA GLU A 104 -7.68 -4.76 -16.34
C GLU A 104 -7.50 -5.92 -15.35
N VAL A 105 -8.50 -6.20 -14.52
CA VAL A 105 -8.49 -7.36 -13.63
C VAL A 105 -8.48 -8.69 -14.40
N ARG A 106 -9.07 -8.77 -15.60
CA ARG A 106 -8.99 -9.97 -16.46
C ARG A 106 -7.59 -10.17 -17.04
N LYS A 107 -6.89 -9.12 -17.47
CA LYS A 107 -5.54 -9.23 -18.09
C LYS A 107 -4.53 -9.92 -17.19
N LEU A 108 -4.69 -9.76 -15.88
CA LEU A 108 -3.80 -10.33 -14.85
C LEU A 108 -4.19 -11.75 -14.41
N ARG A 109 -5.36 -12.26 -14.84
CA ARG A 109 -5.80 -13.63 -14.56
C ARG A 109 -4.98 -14.62 -15.39
N LYS A 110 -4.21 -15.50 -14.74
CA LYS A 110 -3.33 -16.47 -15.41
C LYS A 110 -4.06 -17.77 -15.79
N ASP A 111 -4.98 -18.22 -14.93
CA ASP A 111 -5.62 -19.54 -15.02
C ASP A 111 -6.95 -19.61 -14.22
N GLU A 112 -7.43 -20.80 -13.87
CA GLU A 112 -8.61 -21.02 -13.03
C GLU A 112 -8.36 -20.98 -11.51
N ARG A 113 -7.10 -21.01 -11.07
CA ARG A 113 -6.69 -21.00 -9.65
C ARG A 113 -6.40 -19.60 -9.14
N SER A 114 -5.95 -18.73 -10.05
CA SER A 114 -5.71 -17.30 -9.92
C SER A 114 -6.71 -16.63 -8.98
N VAL A 115 -6.21 -15.97 -7.94
CA VAL A 115 -7.03 -15.29 -6.92
C VAL A 115 -6.96 -13.77 -7.11
N ALA A 116 -8.11 -13.10 -6.99
CA ALA A 116 -8.22 -11.65 -6.89
C ALA A 116 -8.62 -11.21 -5.48
N VAL A 117 -8.00 -10.15 -4.94
CA VAL A 117 -8.36 -9.54 -3.66
C VAL A 117 -8.95 -8.16 -3.90
N PHE A 118 -10.14 -7.87 -3.40
CA PHE A 118 -10.81 -6.57 -3.49
C PHE A 118 -10.80 -5.88 -2.13
N HIS A 119 -9.95 -4.87 -1.94
CA HIS A 119 -9.90 -4.06 -0.73
C HIS A 119 -10.68 -2.76 -0.96
N VAL A 120 -11.83 -2.67 -0.29
CA VAL A 120 -12.79 -1.57 -0.45
C VAL A 120 -12.69 -0.63 0.74
N LEU A 121 -12.55 0.66 0.44
CA LEU A 121 -12.20 1.68 1.42
C LEU A 121 -13.47 2.41 1.89
N ALA A 122 -13.98 2.04 3.06
CA ALA A 122 -15.22 2.58 3.61
C ALA A 122 -14.97 3.93 4.31
N GLY A 123 -15.14 5.03 3.56
CA GLY A 123 -14.98 6.40 4.07
C GLY A 123 -16.25 7.14 4.49
N GLY A 124 -17.44 6.63 4.15
CA GLY A 124 -18.73 7.30 4.36
C GLY A 124 -19.83 6.43 4.97
N PRO A 125 -21.00 7.01 5.30
CA PRO A 125 -22.17 6.27 5.77
C PRO A 125 -22.80 5.46 4.63
N GLY A 126 -22.84 4.14 4.77
CA GLY A 126 -23.46 3.23 3.79
C GLY A 126 -23.36 1.78 4.23
N ASP A 127 -24.18 0.89 3.66
CA ASP A 127 -24.10 -0.54 4.01
C ASP A 127 -22.91 -1.20 3.31
N HIS A 128 -21.84 -1.45 4.07
CA HIS A 128 -20.65 -2.13 3.58
C HIS A 128 -20.93 -3.58 3.13
N LYS A 129 -22.06 -4.19 3.54
CA LYS A 129 -22.51 -5.49 3.00
C LYS A 129 -23.01 -5.38 1.56
N ALA A 130 -23.58 -4.24 1.16
CA ALA A 130 -23.95 -4.01 -0.24
C ALA A 130 -22.71 -3.98 -1.13
N LEU A 131 -21.63 -3.30 -0.69
CA LEU A 131 -20.33 -3.33 -1.35
C LEU A 131 -19.75 -4.74 -1.42
N THR A 132 -19.84 -5.54 -0.34
CA THR A 132 -19.45 -6.96 -0.36
C THR A 132 -20.12 -7.71 -1.52
N TRP A 133 -21.45 -7.71 -1.57
CA TRP A 133 -22.21 -8.47 -2.57
C TRP A 133 -21.94 -7.98 -4.00
N LEU A 134 -21.74 -6.67 -4.18
CA LEU A 134 -21.35 -6.04 -5.44
C LEU A 134 -20.01 -6.57 -5.94
N PHE A 135 -18.95 -6.58 -5.12
CA PHE A 135 -17.63 -7.03 -5.53
C PHE A 135 -17.53 -8.57 -5.65
N GLU A 136 -18.25 -9.34 -4.83
CA GLU A 136 -18.39 -10.79 -5.05
C GLU A 136 -19.05 -11.11 -6.40
N GLY A 137 -20.14 -10.42 -6.72
CA GLY A 137 -20.85 -10.56 -7.98
C GLY A 137 -20.01 -10.14 -9.18
N PHE A 138 -19.29 -9.03 -9.05
CA PHE A 138 -18.37 -8.50 -10.06
C PHE A 138 -17.21 -9.47 -10.37
N ALA A 139 -16.54 -9.98 -9.33
CA ALA A 139 -15.42 -10.90 -9.47
C ALA A 139 -15.81 -12.17 -10.25
N ARG A 140 -16.96 -12.77 -9.93
CA ARG A 140 -17.49 -13.96 -10.61
C ARG A 140 -18.00 -13.66 -12.02
N SER A 141 -18.89 -12.68 -12.16
CA SER A 141 -19.66 -12.46 -13.40
C SER A 141 -18.88 -11.67 -14.46
N ARG A 142 -18.18 -10.61 -14.07
CA ARG A 142 -17.46 -9.71 -14.98
C ARG A 142 -15.98 -10.10 -15.12
N CYS A 143 -15.29 -10.41 -14.01
CA CYS A 143 -13.86 -10.72 -14.03
C CYS A 143 -13.54 -12.22 -14.24
N ARG A 144 -14.53 -13.11 -14.07
CA ARG A 144 -14.41 -14.57 -14.24
C ARG A 144 -13.41 -15.23 -13.27
N PHE A 145 -13.28 -14.73 -12.05
CA PHE A 145 -12.48 -15.36 -11.01
C PHE A 145 -13.29 -16.41 -10.24
N ASN A 146 -12.80 -17.65 -10.22
CA ASN A 146 -13.36 -18.75 -9.41
C ASN A 146 -13.03 -18.60 -7.92
N HIS A 147 -11.93 -17.90 -7.63
CA HIS A 147 -11.43 -17.63 -6.29
C HIS A 147 -11.17 -16.14 -6.16
N PHE A 148 -11.77 -15.52 -5.15
CA PHE A 148 -11.54 -14.13 -4.82
C PHE A 148 -11.78 -13.93 -3.32
N TYR A 149 -11.20 -12.88 -2.78
CA TYR A 149 -11.43 -12.43 -1.40
C TYR A 149 -11.75 -10.94 -1.42
N TRP A 150 -12.40 -10.47 -0.36
CA TRP A 150 -12.67 -9.04 -0.16
C TRP A 150 -12.30 -8.64 1.25
N ARG A 151 -11.93 -7.36 1.42
CA ARG A 151 -11.67 -6.72 2.70
C ARG A 151 -12.34 -5.35 2.68
N VAL A 152 -12.96 -4.97 3.78
CA VAL A 152 -13.40 -3.59 4.00
C VAL A 152 -12.55 -2.98 5.12
N SER A 153 -12.01 -1.79 4.91
CA SER A 153 -11.38 -0.98 5.96
C SER A 153 -12.14 0.33 6.13
N SER A 154 -12.67 0.58 7.32
CA SER A 154 -13.31 1.86 7.65
C SER A 154 -12.24 2.92 7.96
N HIS A 155 -12.09 3.93 7.11
CA HIS A 155 -11.07 4.98 7.24
C HIS A 155 -11.70 6.36 7.03
N ARG A 156 -11.73 7.18 8.09
CA ARG A 156 -12.34 8.52 8.04
C ARG A 156 -11.34 9.55 7.47
N GLY A 157 -11.58 9.99 6.24
CA GLY A 157 -10.93 11.16 5.63
C GLY A 157 -9.54 10.92 5.02
N ALA A 158 -9.21 11.72 4.00
CA ALA A 158 -7.90 11.89 3.37
C ALA A 158 -7.13 10.59 3.02
N PHE A 159 -7.82 9.47 2.81
CA PHE A 159 -7.15 8.19 2.61
C PHE A 159 -6.71 7.97 1.15
N TRP A 160 -7.46 8.51 0.18
CA TRP A 160 -7.00 8.55 -1.22
C TRP A 160 -5.76 9.46 -1.36
N GLU A 161 -5.72 10.59 -0.66
CA GLU A 161 -4.52 11.45 -0.56
C GLU A 161 -3.32 10.70 0.05
N ARG A 162 -3.54 9.85 1.07
CA ARG A 162 -2.49 8.97 1.63
C ARG A 162 -2.03 7.87 0.67
N ILE A 163 -2.91 7.35 -0.19
CA ILE A 163 -2.54 6.47 -1.30
C ILE A 163 -1.62 7.22 -2.27
N GLU A 164 -1.98 8.45 -2.66
CA GLU A 164 -1.18 9.24 -3.59
C GLU A 164 0.19 9.64 -3.02
N GLN A 165 0.26 9.95 -1.71
CA GLN A 165 1.52 10.15 -0.99
C GLN A 165 2.38 8.87 -0.96
N SER A 166 1.77 7.72 -0.64
CA SER A 166 2.47 6.41 -0.61
C SER A 166 2.99 6.00 -1.98
N GLN A 167 2.30 6.37 -3.06
CA GLN A 167 2.73 6.13 -4.44
C GLN A 167 3.85 7.09 -4.86
N ALA A 168 3.77 8.36 -4.46
CA ALA A 168 4.81 9.36 -4.71
C ALA A 168 6.15 8.95 -4.09
N ASP A 169 6.18 8.65 -2.78
CA ASP A 169 7.39 8.21 -2.06
C ASP A 169 8.05 6.97 -2.73
N VAL A 170 7.27 5.99 -3.20
CA VAL A 170 7.79 4.77 -3.87
C VAL A 170 8.33 5.05 -5.27
N SER A 171 7.69 5.95 -6.03
CA SER A 171 8.12 6.27 -7.41
C SER A 171 9.54 6.87 -7.47
N SER A 172 10.04 7.42 -6.37
CA SER A 172 11.41 7.90 -6.18
C SER A 172 12.42 6.85 -5.70
N GLU A 173 11.98 5.73 -5.15
CA GLU A 173 12.82 4.83 -4.34
C GLU A 173 13.12 3.48 -5.03
N GLY A 174 12.27 3.04 -5.96
CA GLY A 174 12.46 1.82 -6.74
C GLY A 174 11.96 0.53 -6.07
N ALA A 175 11.60 -0.45 -6.89
CA ALA A 175 10.96 -1.69 -6.46
C ALA A 175 12.00 -2.77 -6.05
N GLY A 176 12.63 -2.59 -4.89
CA GLY A 176 13.57 -3.58 -4.32
C GLY A 176 12.90 -4.75 -3.58
N GLU A 177 13.71 -5.67 -3.05
CA GLU A 177 13.24 -6.86 -2.34
C GLU A 177 13.00 -6.57 -0.86
N GLU A 178 11.73 -6.64 -0.42
CA GLU A 178 11.35 -6.50 1.00
C GLU A 178 11.59 -7.80 1.79
N ALA A 179 12.84 -8.29 1.75
CA ALA A 179 13.30 -9.44 2.52
C ALA A 179 13.59 -9.03 3.97
N GLY A 180 13.10 -9.81 4.95
CA GLY A 180 13.27 -9.46 6.35
C GLY A 180 14.57 -10.00 6.97
N ILE A 181 15.21 -9.20 7.84
CA ILE A 181 16.38 -9.60 8.64
C ILE A 181 16.03 -9.61 10.13
N GLY A 182 16.63 -10.52 10.92
CA GLY A 182 16.25 -10.62 12.33
C GLY A 182 16.71 -11.89 13.06
N ASN A 183 15.93 -12.28 14.06
CA ASN A 183 16.05 -13.51 14.86
C ASN A 183 14.66 -14.05 15.21
N ASP A 184 14.59 -15.09 16.04
CA ASP A 184 13.34 -15.75 16.47
C ASP A 184 12.42 -14.86 17.34
N LEU A 185 12.82 -13.62 17.66
CA LEU A 185 12.05 -12.66 18.46
C LEU A 185 11.53 -11.50 17.62
N VAL A 186 12.35 -10.93 16.73
CA VAL A 186 11.95 -9.85 15.83
C VAL A 186 12.47 -10.08 14.42
N LYS A 187 11.64 -9.75 13.43
CA LYS A 187 12.02 -9.69 12.02
C LYS A 187 11.69 -8.31 11.45
N VAL A 188 12.68 -7.66 10.86
CA VAL A 188 12.62 -6.27 10.38
C VAL A 188 12.69 -6.25 8.86
N PHE A 189 11.80 -5.48 8.23
CA PHE A 189 11.65 -5.38 6.78
C PHE A 189 11.77 -3.92 6.33
N PRO A 190 12.50 -3.63 5.23
CA PRO A 190 12.35 -2.36 4.54
C PRO A 190 10.98 -2.32 3.85
N VAL A 191 10.37 -1.13 3.74
CA VAL A 191 9.11 -0.94 3.00
C VAL A 191 9.43 -0.17 1.72
N GLN A 192 9.41 -0.87 0.59
CA GLN A 192 9.87 -0.37 -0.71
C GLN A 192 8.78 -0.46 -1.79
N THR A 193 7.75 -1.26 -1.57
CA THR A 193 6.60 -1.40 -2.48
C THR A 193 5.41 -0.56 -2.00
N PHE A 194 4.65 -0.04 -2.97
CA PHE A 194 3.40 0.69 -2.68
C PHE A 194 2.44 -0.14 -1.82
N LEU A 195 2.23 -1.43 -2.16
CA LEU A 195 1.25 -2.27 -1.47
C LEU A 195 1.62 -2.52 -0.01
N SER A 196 2.92 -2.63 0.29
CA SER A 196 3.39 -2.70 1.68
C SER A 196 3.21 -1.37 2.42
N ARG A 197 3.57 -0.21 1.82
CA ARG A 197 3.31 1.12 2.43
C ARG A 197 1.83 1.36 2.71
N PHE A 198 0.97 1.01 1.75
CA PHE A 198 -0.49 1.06 1.89
C PHE A 198 -1.00 0.21 3.06
N HIS A 199 -0.39 -0.95 3.32
CA HIS A 199 -0.72 -1.81 4.45
C HIS A 199 -0.01 -1.47 5.76
N SER A 200 1.06 -0.68 5.74
CA SER A 200 1.82 -0.24 6.91
C SER A 200 1.62 1.24 7.29
N ASP A 201 0.49 1.85 6.89
CA ASP A 201 0.16 3.28 7.06
C ASP A 201 1.35 4.20 6.71
N ASN A 202 1.91 4.01 5.52
CA ASN A 202 3.09 4.69 4.97
C ASN A 202 4.37 4.65 5.85
N ALA A 203 4.55 3.60 6.67
CA ALA A 203 5.84 3.35 7.31
C ALA A 203 6.96 3.07 6.30
N ASN A 204 8.19 3.49 6.60
CA ASN A 204 9.40 3.18 5.84
C ASN A 204 10.00 1.82 6.23
N CYS A 205 9.73 1.35 7.44
CA CYS A 205 10.28 0.14 8.02
C CYS A 205 9.24 -0.55 8.90
N VAL A 206 9.18 -1.87 8.84
CA VAL A 206 8.26 -2.69 9.65
C VAL A 206 9.07 -3.64 10.54
N VAL A 207 8.82 -3.60 11.84
CA VAL A 207 9.28 -4.62 12.79
C VAL A 207 8.13 -5.54 13.12
N ARG A 208 8.26 -6.83 12.80
CA ARG A 208 7.39 -7.88 13.32
C ARG A 208 8.00 -8.48 14.59
N ILE A 209 7.29 -8.42 15.70
CA ILE A 209 7.52 -9.30 16.86
C ILE A 209 6.96 -10.69 16.50
N LEU A 210 7.79 -11.71 16.60
CA LEU A 210 7.46 -13.09 16.22
C LEU A 210 6.70 -13.90 17.29
N PRO A 211 7.12 -13.92 18.58
CA PRO A 211 6.35 -14.62 19.61
C PRO A 211 5.01 -13.95 19.86
N GLN A 212 4.02 -14.77 20.24
CA GLN A 212 2.76 -14.26 20.79
C GLN A 212 3.00 -13.77 22.22
N LEU A 213 2.66 -12.50 22.48
CA LEU A 213 2.77 -11.89 23.81
C LEU A 213 1.69 -12.48 24.75
N VAL A 214 2.04 -12.73 26.02
CA VAL A 214 1.16 -13.36 27.04
C VAL A 214 1.33 -12.68 28.41
N ALA A 215 0.31 -12.70 29.27
CA ALA A 215 0.38 -12.05 30.59
C ALA A 215 1.61 -12.44 31.45
N GLN A 216 2.02 -13.71 31.39
CA GLN A 216 3.13 -14.25 32.18
C GLN A 216 4.45 -14.33 31.39
N GLU A 217 4.79 -13.26 30.66
CA GLU A 217 6.12 -13.20 30.04
C GLU A 217 7.25 -13.31 31.07
N ARG A 218 8.25 -14.12 30.74
CA ARG A 218 9.40 -14.33 31.62
C ARG A 218 10.18 -13.03 31.75
N VAL A 219 10.39 -12.60 33.00
CA VAL A 219 11.14 -11.39 33.38
C VAL A 219 12.40 -11.23 32.51
N GLY A 220 12.36 -10.23 31.63
CA GLY A 220 13.45 -9.91 30.70
C GLY A 220 13.08 -9.98 29.21
N LEU A 221 12.02 -10.68 28.79
CA LEU A 221 11.70 -10.87 27.36
C LEU A 221 11.49 -9.54 26.61
N HIS A 222 10.76 -8.57 27.17
CA HIS A 222 10.65 -7.22 26.58
C HIS A 222 12.02 -6.56 26.34
N GLY A 223 12.98 -6.78 27.25
CA GLY A 223 14.36 -6.29 27.15
C GLY A 223 15.13 -6.94 26.01
N VAL A 224 14.93 -8.24 25.77
CA VAL A 224 15.56 -8.97 24.65
C VAL A 224 14.91 -8.62 23.31
N ILE A 225 13.58 -8.40 23.27
CA ILE A 225 12.88 -7.85 22.11
C ILE A 225 13.47 -6.48 21.76
N ARG A 226 13.52 -5.55 22.72
CA ARG A 226 14.11 -4.20 22.54
C ARG A 226 15.56 -4.24 22.09
N ALA A 227 16.38 -5.10 22.69
CA ALA A 227 17.78 -5.29 22.29
C ALA A 227 17.91 -5.84 20.85
N SER A 228 16.98 -6.72 20.44
CA SER A 228 16.93 -7.23 19.06
C SER A 228 16.50 -6.13 18.08
N MET A 229 15.52 -5.29 18.42
CA MET A 229 15.14 -4.13 17.59
C MET A 229 16.31 -3.15 17.41
N LEU A 230 17.00 -2.80 18.51
CA LEU A 230 18.19 -1.94 18.50
C LEU A 230 19.37 -2.55 17.72
N LYS A 231 19.43 -3.88 17.57
CA LYS A 231 20.42 -4.58 16.75
C LYS A 231 20.06 -4.57 15.27
N PHE A 232 18.81 -4.90 14.91
CA PHE A 232 18.44 -5.20 13.53
C PHE A 232 17.84 -4.03 12.74
N VAL A 233 17.11 -3.11 13.37
CA VAL A 233 16.54 -1.96 12.64
C VAL A 233 17.61 -1.04 12.04
N PRO A 234 18.76 -0.76 12.69
CA PRO A 234 19.85 0.01 12.07
C PRO A 234 20.57 -0.70 10.92
N THR A 235 20.31 -2.00 10.68
CA THR A 235 20.94 -2.79 9.62
C THR A 235 20.04 -3.00 8.38
N VAL A 236 18.81 -2.48 8.40
CA VAL A 236 17.94 -2.42 7.22
C VAL A 236 18.25 -1.15 6.45
N ASP A 237 18.47 -1.27 5.14
CA ASP A 237 18.59 -0.12 4.25
C ASP A 237 17.20 0.49 3.98
N VAL A 238 17.04 1.78 4.31
CA VAL A 238 15.81 2.53 4.11
C VAL A 238 16.10 3.91 3.55
N SER A 239 15.36 4.27 2.51
CA SER A 239 15.35 5.55 1.81
C SER A 239 15.21 6.77 2.73
N SER A 240 14.36 6.65 3.76
CA SER A 240 14.13 7.66 4.78
C SER A 240 13.67 7.01 6.08
N LYS A 241 13.86 7.71 7.20
CA LYS A 241 13.46 7.26 8.54
C LYS A 241 12.31 8.12 9.09
N LYS A 242 11.25 8.34 8.31
CA LYS A 242 10.08 9.08 8.79
C LYS A 242 9.35 8.24 9.86
N ARG A 243 8.94 7.02 9.49
CA ARG A 243 8.04 6.19 10.32
C ARG A 243 8.48 4.72 10.40
N LEU A 244 8.57 4.20 11.63
CA LEU A 244 8.77 2.80 11.96
C LEU A 244 7.47 2.20 12.50
N LEU A 245 6.94 1.13 11.89
CA LEU A 245 5.76 0.43 12.40
C LEU A 245 6.16 -0.85 13.14
N VAL A 246 5.67 -1.03 14.36
CA VAL A 246 5.83 -2.26 15.14
C VAL A 246 4.54 -3.08 15.10
N LEU A 247 4.65 -4.33 14.66
CA LEU A 247 3.56 -5.29 14.52
C LEU A 247 3.77 -6.47 15.47
N GLY A 248 2.71 -6.93 16.13
CA GLY A 248 2.77 -8.10 17.02
C GLY A 248 1.40 -8.70 17.31
N ASN A 249 1.41 -9.95 17.77
CA ASN A 249 0.20 -10.67 18.18
C ASN A 249 0.21 -10.87 19.69
N TYR A 250 -0.94 -10.77 20.35
CA TYR A 250 -1.06 -10.91 21.80
C TYR A 250 -2.22 -11.81 22.23
N HIS A 251 -2.08 -12.50 23.35
CA HIS A 251 -3.19 -13.17 24.02
C HIS A 251 -4.00 -12.17 24.86
N THR A 252 -5.29 -12.43 25.08
CA THR A 252 -6.25 -11.48 25.72
C THR A 252 -5.82 -10.96 27.10
N ASP A 253 -4.97 -11.69 27.82
CA ASP A 253 -4.46 -11.33 29.14
C ASP A 253 -3.20 -10.43 29.09
N ALA A 254 -2.56 -10.27 27.94
CA ALA A 254 -1.28 -9.58 27.77
C ALA A 254 -1.35 -8.04 27.70
N SER A 255 -2.45 -7.42 28.13
CA SER A 255 -2.66 -5.96 28.06
C SER A 255 -1.53 -5.17 28.73
N GLU A 256 -1.17 -5.53 29.96
CA GLU A 256 -0.07 -4.89 30.71
C GLU A 256 1.29 -4.99 29.99
N THR A 257 1.53 -6.08 29.25
CA THR A 257 2.74 -6.29 28.45
C THR A 257 2.79 -5.33 27.25
N ILE A 258 1.65 -5.12 26.58
CA ILE A 258 1.54 -4.21 25.42
C ILE A 258 1.67 -2.76 25.87
N ASP A 259 1.02 -2.39 26.97
CA ASP A 259 1.06 -1.02 27.49
C ASP A 259 2.46 -0.69 28.04
N TRP A 260 3.18 -1.67 28.62
CA TRP A 260 4.62 -1.53 28.90
C TRP A 260 5.44 -1.33 27.62
N LEU A 261 5.20 -2.15 26.57
CA LEU A 261 5.92 -2.03 25.30
C LEU A 261 5.71 -0.66 24.65
N ARG A 262 4.49 -0.13 24.69
CA ARG A 262 4.17 1.24 24.23
C ARG A 262 4.90 2.31 25.01
N THR A 263 4.76 2.30 26.34
CA THR A 263 5.27 3.36 27.23
C THR A 263 6.80 3.35 27.37
N GLU A 264 7.38 2.21 27.76
CA GLU A 264 8.81 2.08 28.09
C GLU A 264 9.65 1.45 26.97
N GLY A 265 9.03 0.58 26.15
CA GLY A 265 9.67 -0.05 25.00
C GLY A 265 9.92 0.94 23.85
N PHE A 266 8.84 1.47 23.28
CA PHE A 266 8.81 2.26 22.04
C PHE A 266 8.95 3.78 22.26
N GLY A 267 8.45 4.32 23.37
CA GLY A 267 8.44 5.76 23.68
C GLY A 267 9.82 6.46 23.74
N ARG A 268 10.93 5.70 23.68
CA ARG A 268 12.31 6.21 23.44
C ARG A 268 13.10 5.36 22.45
N LEU A 269 12.40 4.74 21.50
CA LEU A 269 12.99 3.91 20.45
C LEU A 269 13.16 4.70 19.13
N ALA A 270 12.28 5.67 18.88
CA ALA A 270 12.36 6.63 17.77
C ALA A 270 13.76 7.27 17.71
N ASP A 271 14.11 8.06 18.73
CA ASP A 271 15.41 8.75 18.87
C ASP A 271 16.60 7.81 18.69
N LYS A 272 16.52 6.59 19.26
CA LYS A 272 17.62 5.61 19.29
C LYS A 272 17.85 4.90 17.96
N LEU A 273 16.80 4.79 17.14
CA LEU A 273 16.88 4.23 15.79
C LEU A 273 17.03 5.33 14.72
N GLY A 274 16.83 6.59 15.12
CA GLY A 274 16.87 7.76 14.26
C GLY A 274 15.63 7.89 13.37
N TYR A 275 14.45 7.56 13.90
CA TYR A 275 13.17 7.75 13.21
C TYR A 275 12.39 8.92 13.82
N ASP A 276 11.65 9.66 12.98
CA ASP A 276 10.80 10.77 13.45
C ASP A 276 9.59 10.25 14.26
N GLU A 277 9.06 9.07 13.90
CA GLU A 277 7.90 8.44 14.53
C GLU A 277 8.05 6.91 14.67
N VAL A 278 7.57 6.36 15.79
CA VAL A 278 7.28 4.92 15.93
C VAL A 278 5.78 4.74 16.20
N THR A 279 5.13 3.94 15.38
CA THR A 279 3.72 3.53 15.55
C THR A 279 3.62 2.03 15.87
N ASP A 280 2.51 1.60 16.45
CA ASP A 280 2.23 0.18 16.70
C ASP A 280 0.86 -0.26 16.17
N GLN A 281 0.77 -1.53 15.76
CA GLN A 281 -0.49 -2.23 15.57
C GLN A 281 -0.35 -3.64 16.17
N PHE A 282 -0.91 -3.82 17.37
CA PHE A 282 -1.04 -5.14 18.00
C PHE A 282 -2.40 -5.75 17.67
N ALA A 283 -2.40 -7.01 17.22
CA ALA A 283 -3.61 -7.78 16.95
C ALA A 283 -3.88 -8.79 18.08
N GLU A 284 -5.10 -8.78 18.62
CA GLU A 284 -5.53 -9.78 19.59
C GLU A 284 -5.69 -11.13 18.89
N TYR A 285 -4.89 -12.12 19.32
CA TYR A 285 -4.99 -13.49 18.86
C TYR A 285 -6.14 -14.22 19.57
N SER A 286 -7.36 -13.81 19.23
CA SER A 286 -8.59 -14.43 19.72
C SER A 286 -8.64 -15.92 19.31
N PHE A 287 -8.97 -16.78 20.27
CA PHE A 287 -8.66 -18.20 20.25
C PHE A 287 -9.39 -18.96 19.11
N LEU A 288 -8.68 -19.29 18.03
CA LEU A 288 -9.16 -20.25 17.01
C LEU A 288 -9.04 -21.72 17.45
N LEU A 289 -8.50 -21.99 18.64
CA LEU A 289 -8.38 -23.31 19.26
C LEU A 289 -9.61 -23.67 20.12
N LYS A 290 -10.82 -23.64 19.52
CA LYS A 290 -12.00 -24.25 20.13
C LYS A 290 -13.04 -24.82 19.16
N LYS A 291 -12.61 -25.40 18.04
CA LYS A 291 -13.35 -26.48 17.35
C LYS A 291 -12.49 -27.33 16.41
N ALA A 292 -11.68 -28.21 17.01
CA ALA A 292 -10.93 -29.25 16.31
C ALA A 292 -10.89 -30.60 17.08
N GLU A 293 -11.49 -30.67 18.26
CA GLU A 293 -11.59 -31.87 19.13
C GLU A 293 -13.04 -32.10 19.62
N GLU A 294 -14.02 -31.65 18.82
CA GLU A 294 -15.47 -31.92 18.90
C GLU A 294 -16.05 -32.17 17.50
#